data_AF-A0A0S3RI28-F1
#
_entry.id   AF-A0A0S3RI28-F1
#
_cell.length_a   1.000
_cell.length_b   1.000
_cell.length_c   1.000
_cell.angle_alpha   90.00
_cell.angle_beta   90.00
_cell.angle_gamma   90.00
#
_symmetry.space_group_name_H-M   'P 1'
#
loop_
_entity.id
_entity.type
_entity.pdbx_description
1 polymer ?
#
loop_
_entity_poly.entity_id
_entity_poly.type
_entity_poly.pdbx_seq_one_letter_code
_entity_poly.pdbx_strand_id
1 'polypeptide(L)'
;MQFACSHTHNLTSLSHLNSIQLNTTQNRTQQTKQPLTNTADHRPILNPATLLNTMRSRSHHGISITQNALALLYLFCILTNPPASTALNFTALLSTVPDLSQFTALLASATPITADLSDRSSLSILAVPNAFLAADDHLARHHLSPAALADVLRYHVLLQFLSWSDLRALPSSGKLVTTLLQTTGRATDNFGSVNLTRDPQSGLVSIRSPAPYSPSNVTVLSLVKTLPYNVTIFAVNSLLIPYGLDLMASETRPNIVLNITKALIDGHNFNVAASMLAASGVVQEFEADEGGAGITLFVPVDDAFADLPPSVALQSLPADKKGVVLKFHVLHSYYPLGSLESVVNPFQPTLATEAMGAGSFTLNISRVNGSVAINTGIVQASVTQTVFDQNPVAIFGVSKVLLPREIFGRNPTVTAKPIEGAPPPDEDALSPENSPGLDGQPSHLSSPPGFREDVRSHGGGIGLSFAVVFCCIGLYLVV
;
A
#
# COMPACT_ATOMS: atom_id res chain seq x y z
N MET A 1 -34.61 -57.86 -27.18
CA MET A 1 -35.39 -56.66 -27.58
C MET A 1 -34.59 -55.46 -27.07
N GLN A 2 -33.67 -54.79 -27.79
CA GLN A 2 -33.69 -54.20 -29.16
C GLN A 2 -34.89 -53.24 -29.29
N PHE A 3 -34.75 -51.92 -29.53
CA PHE A 3 -33.95 -51.12 -30.50
C PHE A 3 -33.35 -49.85 -29.80
N ALA A 4 -32.19 -49.25 -30.10
CA ALA A 4 -31.41 -48.93 -31.31
C ALA A 4 -31.98 -47.80 -32.21
N CYS A 5 -31.34 -46.62 -32.23
CA CYS A 5 -30.95 -45.95 -33.48
C CYS A 5 -29.84 -44.90 -33.27
N SER A 6 -28.75 -45.06 -34.04
CA SER A 6 -27.57 -44.20 -34.19
C SER A 6 -27.82 -43.04 -35.16
N HIS A 7 -27.01 -41.97 -35.09
CA HIS A 7 -26.08 -41.59 -36.18
C HIS A 7 -25.09 -40.49 -35.77
N THR A 8 -24.00 -40.45 -36.53
CA THR A 8 -22.63 -40.04 -36.25
C THR A 8 -22.18 -38.75 -36.98
N HIS A 9 -20.97 -38.29 -36.61
CA HIS A 9 -20.01 -37.41 -37.31
C HIS A 9 -20.15 -35.88 -37.17
N ASN A 10 -19.08 -35.07 -37.17
CA ASN A 10 -17.65 -35.15 -36.79
C ASN A 10 -17.06 -33.72 -36.95
N LEU A 11 -16.05 -33.38 -36.15
CA LEU A 11 -14.92 -32.46 -36.44
C LEU A 11 -15.09 -30.92 -36.62
N THR A 12 -14.50 -30.21 -35.65
CA THR A 12 -13.48 -29.13 -35.74
C THR A 12 -13.78 -27.73 -36.31
N SER A 13 -13.47 -26.73 -35.46
CA SER A 13 -12.48 -25.64 -35.67
C SER A 13 -12.97 -24.18 -35.70
N LEU A 14 -12.21 -23.35 -34.96
CA LEU A 14 -11.83 -21.94 -35.22
C LEU A 14 -12.81 -20.77 -34.93
N SER A 15 -12.45 -20.03 -33.86
CA SER A 15 -12.24 -18.56 -33.78
C SER A 15 -13.29 -17.56 -34.31
N HIS A 16 -13.78 -16.67 -33.43
CA HIS A 16 -13.89 -15.19 -33.59
C HIS A 16 -14.67 -14.61 -32.37
N LEU A 17 -14.11 -13.72 -31.54
CA LEU A 17 -13.97 -12.26 -31.66
C LEU A 17 -15.30 -11.48 -31.79
N ASN A 18 -15.60 -10.76 -30.69
CA ASN A 18 -16.18 -9.41 -30.55
C ASN A 18 -17.52 -9.03 -31.19
N SER A 19 -18.51 -8.69 -30.35
CA SER A 19 -19.00 -7.30 -30.12
C SER A 19 -20.48 -7.24 -29.72
N ILE A 20 -20.78 -6.59 -28.59
CA ILE A 20 -22.07 -5.94 -28.27
C ILE A 20 -21.67 -4.58 -27.65
N GLN A 21 -21.67 -3.48 -28.41
CA GLN A 21 -22.77 -2.57 -28.74
C GLN A 21 -23.09 -1.50 -27.68
N LEU A 22 -22.98 -0.25 -28.15
CA LEU A 22 -23.80 0.94 -27.89
C LEU A 22 -23.73 1.62 -26.52
N ASN A 23 -23.33 2.90 -26.53
CA ASN A 23 -24.39 3.91 -26.53
C ASN A 23 -23.99 5.26 -27.17
N THR A 24 -24.94 5.74 -27.94
CA THR A 24 -25.09 7.01 -28.65
C THR A 24 -25.06 8.24 -27.76
N THR A 25 -24.51 9.36 -28.25
CA THR A 25 -25.26 10.63 -28.28
C THR A 25 -24.78 11.50 -29.45
N GLN A 26 -25.71 11.83 -30.32
CA GLN A 26 -25.59 12.64 -31.52
C GLN A 26 -26.15 14.03 -31.19
N ASN A 27 -25.49 15.11 -31.59
CA ASN A 27 -26.22 16.33 -31.93
C ASN A 27 -25.54 17.14 -33.04
N ARG A 28 -26.40 17.78 -33.84
CA ARG A 28 -26.30 18.04 -35.27
C ARG A 28 -26.55 19.52 -35.55
N THR A 29 -25.84 20.10 -36.51
CA THR A 29 -26.30 21.20 -37.41
C THR A 29 -25.31 21.25 -38.58
N GLN A 30 -25.54 20.60 -39.73
CA GLN A 30 -26.29 21.06 -40.92
C GLN A 30 -25.96 22.48 -41.40
N GLN A 31 -25.33 22.63 -42.58
CA GLN A 31 -26.00 22.97 -43.85
C GLN A 31 -24.95 23.06 -45.00
N THR A 32 -24.90 22.16 -46.00
CA THR A 32 -25.67 22.04 -47.27
C THR A 32 -25.26 22.99 -48.41
N LYS A 33 -24.69 22.45 -49.51
CA LYS A 33 -25.08 22.69 -50.93
C LYS A 33 -24.29 21.82 -51.95
N GLN A 34 -24.85 20.65 -52.31
CA GLN A 34 -25.36 20.18 -53.63
C GLN A 34 -24.58 20.42 -54.97
N PRO A 35 -24.85 19.67 -56.08
CA PRO A 35 -24.07 18.49 -56.55
C PRO A 35 -23.79 18.47 -58.10
N LEU A 36 -23.52 17.26 -58.65
CA LEU A 36 -23.61 16.77 -60.06
C LEU A 36 -22.36 17.00 -60.96
N THR A 37 -21.84 16.11 -61.82
CA THR A 37 -22.30 14.84 -62.43
C THR A 37 -21.09 14.11 -63.07
N ASN A 38 -21.17 12.78 -63.20
CA ASN A 38 -20.31 11.92 -64.05
C ASN A 38 -20.42 12.26 -65.54
N THR A 39 -19.32 12.18 -66.30
CA THR A 39 -19.26 11.49 -67.61
C THR A 39 -17.82 11.07 -67.93
N ALA A 40 -17.64 9.81 -68.29
CA ALA A 40 -16.40 9.24 -68.82
C ALA A 40 -16.23 9.57 -70.31
N ASP A 41 -14.99 9.79 -70.78
CA ASP A 41 -14.64 9.38 -72.14
C ASP A 41 -13.14 9.12 -72.33
N HIS A 42 -12.83 8.18 -73.22
CA HIS A 42 -11.52 7.58 -73.46
C HIS A 42 -10.62 8.38 -74.42
N ARG A 43 -9.35 8.56 -74.01
CA ARG A 43 -8.04 8.57 -74.74
C ARG A 43 -7.98 8.99 -76.24
N PRO A 44 -6.94 9.76 -76.65
CA PRO A 44 -5.66 9.12 -76.97
C PRO A 44 -4.36 9.88 -76.59
N ILE A 45 -3.41 9.09 -76.06
CA ILE A 45 -1.97 8.96 -76.40
C ILE A 45 -1.26 10.20 -76.96
N LEU A 46 -0.31 10.76 -76.20
CA LEU A 46 0.90 11.43 -76.72
C LEU A 46 2.14 11.11 -75.84
N ASN A 47 3.28 10.98 -76.51
CA ASN A 47 4.57 10.36 -76.15
C ASN A 47 5.34 10.99 -74.95
N PRO A 48 6.21 10.23 -74.22
CA PRO A 48 6.95 10.70 -73.04
C PRO A 48 8.23 11.53 -73.34
N ALA A 49 8.32 12.20 -74.49
CA ALA A 49 9.51 12.94 -74.91
C ALA A 49 9.45 14.47 -74.68
N THR A 50 8.38 14.99 -74.05
CA THR A 50 8.10 16.44 -74.01
C THR A 50 8.06 17.04 -72.60
N LEU A 51 8.66 16.37 -71.60
CA LEU A 51 8.83 16.91 -70.24
C LEU A 51 10.31 17.07 -69.82
N LEU A 52 11.26 16.81 -70.73
CA LEU A 52 12.69 16.90 -70.43
C LEU A 52 13.30 18.29 -70.69
N ASN A 53 12.55 19.25 -71.26
CA ASN A 53 13.10 20.54 -71.72
C ASN A 53 12.53 21.80 -71.00
N THR A 54 11.85 21.65 -69.86
CA THR A 54 11.34 22.81 -69.09
C THR A 54 11.83 22.83 -67.63
N MET A 55 12.95 22.17 -67.34
CA MET A 55 13.66 22.26 -66.05
C MET A 55 15.12 22.69 -66.24
N ARG A 56 15.35 23.58 -67.20
CA ARG A 56 16.67 24.19 -67.45
C ARG A 56 16.55 25.70 -67.55
N SER A 57 16.10 26.36 -66.47
CA SER A 57 16.45 27.76 -66.18
C SER A 57 15.89 28.18 -64.81
N ARG A 58 16.81 28.57 -63.91
CA ARG A 58 16.69 29.05 -62.51
C ARG A 58 17.06 27.98 -61.48
N SER A 59 17.96 28.20 -60.53
CA SER A 59 18.91 29.29 -60.28
C SER A 59 19.84 28.73 -59.21
N HIS A 60 21.13 29.05 -59.30
CA HIS A 60 22.18 28.70 -58.36
C HIS A 60 21.79 29.04 -56.92
N HIS A 61 21.71 28.07 -56.01
CA HIS A 61 22.01 28.20 -54.57
C HIS A 61 22.57 26.86 -54.09
N GLY A 62 23.87 26.63 -54.30
CA GLY A 62 24.59 25.56 -53.62
C GLY A 62 24.74 25.94 -52.14
N ILE A 63 24.04 25.23 -51.26
CA ILE A 63 24.20 25.40 -49.82
C ILE A 63 25.59 24.83 -49.46
N SER A 64 26.58 25.72 -49.36
CA SER A 64 27.88 25.39 -48.78
C SER A 64 27.70 25.23 -47.27
N ILE A 65 27.57 24.00 -46.80
CA ILE A 65 27.55 23.69 -45.37
C ILE A 65 28.96 23.99 -44.85
N THR A 66 29.11 25.08 -44.11
CA THR A 66 30.40 25.45 -43.52
C THR A 66 30.83 24.38 -42.52
N GLN A 67 32.13 24.12 -42.41
CA GLN A 67 32.69 23.09 -41.51
C GLN A 67 32.23 23.25 -40.05
N ASN A 68 31.92 24.49 -39.64
CA ASN A 68 31.37 24.82 -38.34
C ASN A 68 29.92 24.35 -38.15
N ALA A 69 29.10 24.34 -39.21
CA ALA A 69 27.74 23.81 -39.17
C ALA A 69 27.74 22.27 -39.06
N LEU A 70 28.71 21.60 -39.70
CA LEU A 70 28.89 20.16 -39.54
C LEU A 70 29.36 19.81 -38.11
N ALA A 71 30.25 20.62 -37.53
CA ALA A 71 30.72 20.44 -36.16
C ALA A 71 29.62 20.68 -35.11
N LEU A 72 28.77 21.69 -35.31
CA LEU A 72 27.59 21.95 -34.47
C LEU A 72 26.55 20.84 -34.58
N LEU A 73 26.33 20.30 -35.78
CA LEU A 73 25.46 19.14 -35.99
C LEU A 73 26.03 17.89 -35.31
N TYR A 74 27.36 17.70 -35.37
CA TYR A 74 28.03 16.59 -34.69
C TYR A 74 27.96 16.71 -33.17
N LEU A 75 28.17 17.91 -32.62
CA LEU A 75 28.03 18.18 -31.19
C LEU A 75 26.57 18.02 -30.72
N PHE A 76 25.61 18.47 -31.53
CA PHE A 76 24.18 18.25 -31.29
C PHE A 76 23.84 16.75 -31.30
N CYS A 77 24.36 15.97 -32.25
CA CYS A 77 24.20 14.51 -32.28
C CYS A 77 24.85 13.79 -31.09
N ILE A 78 25.93 14.33 -30.51
CA ILE A 78 26.53 13.77 -29.28
C ILE A 78 25.66 14.11 -28.06
N LEU A 79 25.05 15.30 -28.00
CA LEU A 79 24.16 15.70 -26.90
C LEU A 79 22.75 15.09 -26.98
N THR A 80 22.27 14.69 -28.16
CA THR A 80 20.94 14.08 -28.35
C THR A 80 20.95 12.55 -28.29
N ASN A 81 22.11 11.91 -28.23
CA ASN A 81 22.18 10.49 -27.89
C ASN A 81 22.17 10.36 -26.36
N PRO A 82 21.05 9.91 -25.73
CA PRO A 82 21.15 9.43 -24.36
C PRO A 82 22.20 8.33 -24.32
N PRO A 83 23.10 8.29 -23.31
CA PRO A 83 24.03 7.18 -23.19
C PRO A 83 23.20 5.89 -23.20
N ALA A 84 23.58 4.94 -24.06
CA ALA A 84 22.93 3.64 -24.07
C ALA A 84 23.03 3.06 -22.65
N SER A 85 21.91 3.07 -21.92
CA SER A 85 21.80 2.41 -20.63
C SER A 85 21.89 0.93 -20.90
N THR A 86 23.10 0.38 -20.79
CA THR A 86 23.25 -1.07 -20.70
C THR A 86 22.61 -1.46 -19.38
N ALA A 87 21.40 -2.03 -19.43
CA ALA A 87 20.74 -2.57 -18.26
C ALA A 87 21.70 -3.59 -17.63
N LEU A 88 22.26 -3.25 -16.47
CA LEU A 88 23.21 -4.10 -15.77
C LEU A 88 22.42 -5.26 -15.18
N ASN A 89 22.71 -6.47 -15.64
CA ASN A 89 22.14 -7.66 -15.03
C ASN A 89 22.90 -7.98 -13.73
N PHE A 90 22.41 -7.43 -12.62
CA PHE A 90 23.01 -7.60 -11.29
C PHE A 90 23.11 -9.07 -10.87
N THR A 91 22.11 -9.89 -11.21
CA THR A 91 22.11 -11.33 -10.96
C THR A 91 23.28 -12.01 -11.69
N ALA A 92 23.54 -11.61 -12.94
CA ALA A 92 24.71 -12.08 -13.68
C ALA A 92 26.04 -11.57 -13.11
N LEU A 93 26.05 -10.38 -12.50
CA LEU A 93 27.24 -9.85 -11.84
C LEU A 93 27.58 -10.63 -10.56
N LEU A 94 26.56 -10.92 -9.74
CA LEU A 94 26.69 -11.66 -8.48
C LEU A 94 26.96 -13.15 -8.70
N SER A 95 26.40 -13.75 -9.76
CA SER A 95 26.63 -15.17 -10.10
C SER A 95 28.09 -15.51 -10.42
N THR A 96 28.93 -14.50 -10.71
CA THR A 96 30.38 -14.69 -10.86
C THR A 96 31.11 -15.01 -9.55
N VAL A 97 30.44 -14.89 -8.40
CA VAL A 97 31.00 -15.09 -7.06
C VAL A 97 30.31 -16.28 -6.38
N PRO A 98 30.94 -17.48 -6.32
CA PRO A 98 30.30 -18.68 -5.78
C PRO A 98 29.84 -18.56 -4.33
N ASP A 99 30.57 -17.80 -3.51
CA ASP A 99 30.26 -17.56 -2.10
C ASP A 99 29.00 -16.69 -1.87
N LEU A 100 28.50 -16.05 -2.93
CA LEU A 100 27.26 -15.26 -2.91
C LEU A 100 26.09 -15.98 -3.60
N SER A 101 26.23 -17.27 -3.93
CA SER A 101 25.23 -18.00 -4.73
C SER A 101 23.85 -18.07 -4.07
N GLN A 102 23.76 -18.24 -2.75
CA GLN A 102 22.46 -18.26 -2.06
C GLN A 102 21.81 -16.87 -2.07
N PHE A 103 22.57 -15.81 -1.79
CA PHE A 103 22.07 -14.43 -1.88
C PHE A 103 21.61 -14.08 -3.31
N THR A 104 22.37 -14.53 -4.31
CA THR A 104 22.02 -14.36 -5.73
C THR A 104 20.71 -15.07 -6.07
N ALA A 105 20.49 -16.27 -5.53
CA ALA A 105 19.24 -17.01 -5.71
C ALA A 105 18.04 -16.31 -5.05
N LEU A 106 18.23 -15.72 -3.86
CA LEU A 106 17.20 -14.91 -3.20
C LEU A 106 16.84 -13.65 -4.01
N LEU A 107 17.85 -12.97 -4.56
CA LEU A 107 17.62 -11.80 -5.41
C LEU A 107 16.90 -12.18 -6.72
N ALA A 108 17.23 -13.34 -7.30
CA ALA A 108 16.60 -13.84 -8.51
C ALA A 108 15.15 -14.32 -8.29
N SER A 109 14.83 -14.85 -7.11
CA SER A 109 13.47 -15.31 -6.78
C SER A 109 12.52 -14.14 -6.45
N ALA A 110 13.04 -13.00 -6.00
CA ALA A 110 12.28 -11.79 -5.74
C ALA A 110 11.98 -11.01 -7.03
N THR A 111 10.97 -11.45 -7.78
CA THR A 111 10.56 -10.92 -9.09
C THR A 111 10.43 -9.39 -9.19
N PRO A 112 9.88 -8.63 -8.21
CA PRO A 112 9.77 -7.19 -8.36
C PRO A 112 11.11 -6.44 -8.19
N ILE A 113 12.16 -7.03 -7.60
CA ILE A 113 13.44 -6.33 -7.38
C ILE A 113 14.26 -6.25 -8.66
N THR A 114 14.21 -7.29 -9.49
CA THR A 114 15.00 -7.31 -10.74
C THR A 114 14.55 -6.19 -11.68
N ALA A 115 13.25 -5.91 -11.73
CA ALA A 115 12.71 -4.75 -12.45
C ALA A 115 13.15 -3.43 -11.81
N ASP A 116 13.04 -3.30 -10.48
CA ASP A 116 13.42 -2.09 -9.73
C ASP A 116 14.91 -1.70 -9.91
N LEU A 117 15.77 -2.69 -10.16
CA LEU A 117 17.20 -2.51 -10.36
C LEU A 117 17.58 -2.21 -11.81
N SER A 118 16.82 -2.69 -12.80
CA SER A 118 17.22 -2.69 -14.22
C SER A 118 17.47 -1.29 -14.78
N ASP A 119 16.74 -0.29 -14.29
CA ASP A 119 16.82 1.10 -14.75
C ASP A 119 17.71 1.99 -13.86
N ARG A 120 18.46 1.40 -12.92
CA ARG A 120 19.22 2.15 -11.91
C ARG A 120 20.73 2.00 -12.10
N SER A 121 21.43 3.09 -11.86
CA SER A 121 22.89 3.16 -11.78
C SER A 121 23.31 3.85 -10.48
N SER A 122 24.60 3.89 -10.20
CA SER A 122 25.16 4.43 -8.96
C SER A 122 24.60 3.75 -7.70
N LEU A 123 24.69 2.42 -7.64
CA LEU A 123 24.19 1.62 -6.53
C LEU A 123 25.33 1.03 -5.68
N SER A 124 25.04 0.75 -4.41
CA SER A 124 25.88 -0.15 -3.59
C SER A 124 25.04 -1.31 -3.06
N ILE A 125 25.49 -2.53 -3.28
CA ILE A 125 24.80 -3.75 -2.87
C ILE A 125 25.51 -4.34 -1.66
N LEU A 126 24.75 -4.58 -0.60
CA LEU A 126 25.19 -5.31 0.58
C LEU A 126 24.84 -6.79 0.37
N ALA A 127 25.81 -7.60 -0.04
CA ALA A 127 25.61 -9.03 -0.25
C ALA A 127 26.01 -9.82 0.99
N VAL A 128 25.20 -10.81 1.36
CA VAL A 128 25.49 -11.70 2.49
C VAL A 128 26.12 -12.99 1.98
N PRO A 129 27.35 -13.35 2.38
CA PRO A 129 27.97 -14.61 2.00
C PRO A 129 27.21 -15.83 2.54
N ASN A 130 27.31 -16.96 1.83
CA ASN A 130 26.61 -18.20 2.14
C ASN A 130 26.86 -18.68 3.58
N ALA A 131 28.08 -18.52 4.10
CA ALA A 131 28.44 -18.89 5.47
C ALA A 131 27.64 -18.11 6.52
N PHE A 132 27.31 -16.85 6.24
CA PHE A 132 26.52 -16.01 7.14
C PHE A 132 25.03 -16.21 6.94
N LEU A 133 24.56 -16.42 5.70
CA LEU A 133 23.15 -16.75 5.43
C LEU A 133 22.70 -18.05 6.08
N ALA A 134 23.53 -19.10 6.06
CA ALA A 134 23.21 -20.38 6.67
C ALA A 134 23.16 -20.34 8.21
N ALA A 135 23.89 -19.40 8.82
CA ALA A 135 23.92 -19.19 10.27
C ALA A 135 22.87 -18.17 10.73
N ASP A 136 22.21 -17.47 9.80
CA ASP A 136 21.25 -16.42 10.12
C ASP A 136 19.90 -17.01 10.52
N ASP A 137 19.74 -17.18 11.82
CA ASP A 137 18.55 -17.71 12.49
C ASP A 137 17.32 -16.79 12.27
N HIS A 138 17.48 -15.56 11.77
CA HIS A 138 16.37 -14.66 11.47
C HIS A 138 15.55 -15.11 10.27
N LEU A 139 16.16 -15.74 9.26
CA LEU A 139 15.40 -16.34 8.14
C LEU A 139 14.54 -17.51 8.60
N ALA A 140 15.06 -18.34 9.50
CA ALA A 140 14.39 -19.53 10.02
C ALA A 140 13.30 -19.20 11.05
N ARG A 141 13.55 -18.22 11.92
CA ARG A 141 12.58 -17.80 12.95
C ARG A 141 11.44 -16.94 12.42
N HIS A 142 11.69 -16.07 11.43
CA HIS A 142 10.68 -15.09 11.00
C HIS A 142 9.72 -15.55 9.90
N HIS A 143 9.81 -16.81 9.39
CA HIS A 143 8.94 -17.32 8.32
C HIS A 143 8.60 -16.25 7.27
N LEU A 144 9.64 -15.58 6.75
CA LEU A 144 9.46 -14.35 5.98
C LEU A 144 8.59 -14.62 4.76
N SER A 145 7.52 -13.83 4.61
CA SER A 145 6.70 -13.86 3.41
C SER A 145 7.54 -13.44 2.19
N PRO A 146 7.17 -13.83 0.95
CA PRO A 146 7.90 -13.40 -0.25
C PRO A 146 8.00 -11.87 -0.39
N ALA A 147 6.99 -11.13 0.08
CA ALA A 147 7.00 -9.67 0.09
C ALA A 147 7.97 -9.10 1.14
N ALA A 148 7.95 -9.65 2.36
CA ALA A 148 8.89 -9.27 3.42
C ALA A 148 10.34 -9.57 3.03
N LEU A 149 10.58 -10.72 2.39
CA LEU A 149 11.89 -11.04 1.82
C LEU A 149 12.29 -10.02 0.77
N ALA A 150 11.36 -9.60 -0.10
CA ALA A 150 11.66 -8.58 -1.09
C ALA A 150 11.98 -7.22 -0.46
N ASP A 151 11.39 -6.88 0.67
CA ASP A 151 11.73 -5.67 1.45
C ASP A 151 13.10 -5.72 2.07
N VAL A 152 13.42 -6.85 2.71
CA VAL A 152 14.76 -7.09 3.25
C VAL A 152 15.79 -6.93 2.13
N LEU A 153 15.58 -7.55 0.97
CA LEU A 153 16.50 -7.43 -0.15
C LEU A 153 16.60 -6.01 -0.72
N ARG A 154 15.50 -5.25 -0.80
CA ARG A 154 15.54 -3.82 -1.16
C ARG A 154 16.32 -2.97 -0.15
N TYR A 155 16.26 -3.34 1.12
CA TYR A 155 17.02 -2.68 2.18
C TYR A 155 18.54 -2.92 2.09
N HIS A 156 18.96 -3.97 1.38
CA HIS A 156 20.36 -4.25 1.07
C HIS A 156 20.90 -3.49 -0.15
N VAL A 157 20.06 -2.73 -0.86
CA VAL A 157 20.47 -1.95 -2.04
C VAL A 157 20.46 -0.48 -1.70
N LEU A 158 21.63 0.15 -1.65
CA LEU A 158 21.80 1.58 -1.38
C LEU A 158 21.74 2.34 -2.71
N LEU A 159 20.95 3.42 -2.74
CA LEU A 159 20.75 4.27 -3.91
C LEU A 159 21.87 5.29 -4.10
N GLN A 160 23.09 4.91 -3.75
CA GLN A 160 24.29 5.70 -3.91
C GLN A 160 25.47 4.77 -4.18
N PHE A 161 26.32 5.15 -5.12
CA PHE A 161 27.62 4.51 -5.33
C PHE A 161 28.55 4.89 -4.17
N LEU A 162 29.00 3.90 -3.42
CA LEU A 162 29.97 4.04 -2.34
C LEU A 162 31.21 3.24 -2.72
N SER A 163 32.35 3.90 -2.77
CA SER A 163 33.65 3.27 -2.91
C SER A 163 34.20 2.82 -1.55
N TRP A 164 35.23 1.96 -1.57
CA TRP A 164 35.93 1.57 -0.34
C TRP A 164 36.63 2.75 0.36
N SER A 165 37.01 3.79 -0.40
CA SER A 165 37.49 5.06 0.17
C SER A 165 36.39 5.82 0.90
N ASP A 166 35.17 5.86 0.34
CA ASP A 166 34.05 6.57 0.96
C ASP A 166 33.68 5.94 2.30
N LEU A 167 33.68 4.60 2.39
CA LEU A 167 33.46 3.88 3.64
C LEU A 167 34.52 4.19 4.70
N ARG A 168 35.78 4.38 4.30
CA ARG A 168 36.88 4.76 5.22
C ARG A 168 36.80 6.22 5.65
N ALA A 169 36.18 7.08 4.85
CA ALA A 169 36.00 8.50 5.12
C ALA A 169 34.70 8.80 5.91
N LEU A 170 33.94 7.78 6.31
CA LEU A 170 32.70 7.97 7.08
C LEU A 170 32.98 8.63 8.44
N PRO A 171 32.16 9.61 8.85
CA PRO A 171 32.26 10.23 10.17
C PRO A 171 31.77 9.26 11.27
N SER A 172 32.24 9.47 12.50
CA SER A 172 31.77 8.72 13.67
C SER A 172 30.30 9.00 14.01
N SER A 173 29.79 10.20 13.66
CA SER A 173 28.37 10.55 13.77
C SER A 173 27.46 9.72 12.86
N GLY A 174 28.05 9.10 11.83
CA GLY A 174 27.32 8.35 10.82
C GLY A 174 26.87 9.17 9.62
N LYS A 175 26.58 8.46 8.54
CA LYS A 175 26.04 8.98 7.28
C LYS A 175 24.75 8.22 6.95
N LEU A 176 23.65 8.95 6.82
CA LEU A 176 22.39 8.38 6.36
C LEU A 176 22.45 8.17 4.84
N VAL A 177 22.11 6.98 4.37
CA VAL A 177 22.05 6.61 2.96
C VAL A 177 20.72 5.94 2.66
N THR A 178 20.02 6.44 1.65
CA THR A 178 18.72 5.90 1.24
C THR A 178 18.87 4.55 0.55
N THR A 179 18.01 3.60 0.90
CA THR A 179 17.96 2.29 0.24
C THR A 179 16.83 2.22 -0.78
N LEU A 180 16.84 1.18 -1.61
CA LEU A 180 15.78 0.89 -2.56
C LEU A 180 14.42 0.71 -1.85
N LEU A 181 14.41 0.27 -0.59
CA LEU A 181 13.18 0.10 0.19
C LEU A 181 12.40 1.41 0.33
N GLN A 182 13.09 2.54 0.52
CA GLN A 182 12.46 3.86 0.64
C GLN A 182 11.65 4.22 -0.62
N THR A 183 12.07 3.76 -1.79
CA THR A 183 11.38 4.09 -3.05
C THR A 183 10.03 3.40 -3.21
N THR A 184 9.75 2.40 -2.37
CA THR A 184 8.46 1.70 -2.37
C THR A 184 7.36 2.50 -1.68
N GLY A 185 7.71 3.56 -0.93
CA GLY A 185 6.77 4.35 -0.13
C GLY A 185 6.26 3.66 1.15
N ARG A 186 6.62 2.39 1.37
CA ARG A 186 6.18 1.60 2.53
C ARG A 186 6.95 1.90 3.82
N ALA A 187 8.16 2.44 3.69
CA ALA A 187 8.96 2.77 4.86
C ALA A 187 8.54 4.13 5.41
N THR A 188 8.13 4.18 6.68
CA THR A 188 7.78 5.43 7.36
C THR A 188 9.02 6.31 7.55
N ASP A 189 8.86 7.61 7.31
CA ASP A 189 9.92 8.63 7.47
C ASP A 189 11.22 8.21 6.76
N ASN A 190 12.31 8.12 7.53
CA ASN A 190 13.65 7.74 7.07
C ASN A 190 13.99 6.28 7.39
N PHE A 191 13.03 5.44 7.79
CA PHE A 191 13.30 4.04 8.16
C PHE A 191 13.64 3.13 6.98
N GLY A 192 13.40 3.59 5.74
CA GLY A 192 13.91 2.96 4.52
C GLY A 192 15.33 3.40 4.18
N SER A 193 15.96 4.24 5.00
CA SER A 193 17.38 4.58 4.89
C SER A 193 18.20 3.85 5.94
N VAL A 194 19.51 3.73 5.70
CA VAL A 194 20.47 3.09 6.61
C VAL A 194 21.50 4.09 7.08
N ASN A 195 21.90 4.01 8.35
CA ASN A 195 22.97 4.81 8.91
C ASN A 195 24.29 4.01 8.87
N LEU A 196 25.25 4.51 8.09
CA LEU A 196 26.59 3.94 7.95
C LEU A 196 27.52 4.66 8.91
N THR A 197 28.10 3.92 9.86
CA THR A 197 29.01 4.49 10.87
C THR A 197 30.33 3.74 10.90
N ARG A 198 31.43 4.49 10.93
CA ARG A 198 32.77 3.91 11.10
C ARG A 198 33.20 4.04 12.55
N ASP A 199 33.56 2.92 13.16
CA ASP A 199 34.16 2.94 14.49
C ASP A 199 35.59 3.51 14.39
N PRO A 200 35.92 4.62 15.08
CA PRO A 200 37.26 5.17 15.06
C PRO A 200 38.31 4.26 15.67
N GLN A 201 37.95 3.33 16.56
CA GLN A 201 38.89 2.44 17.24
C GLN A 201 39.24 1.20 16.41
N SER A 202 38.23 0.40 16.02
CA SER A 202 38.44 -0.81 15.22
C SER A 202 38.58 -0.52 13.73
N GLY A 203 38.10 0.64 13.26
CA GLY A 203 38.02 0.97 11.84
C GLY A 203 36.91 0.24 11.08
N LEU A 204 36.11 -0.59 11.76
CA LEU A 204 35.01 -1.34 11.18
C LEU A 204 33.86 -0.42 10.79
N VAL A 205 33.22 -0.72 9.66
CA VAL A 205 32.03 -0.01 9.19
C VAL A 205 30.80 -0.83 9.54
N SER A 206 29.92 -0.23 10.32
CA SER A 206 28.63 -0.78 10.69
C SER A 206 27.50 -0.05 9.95
N ILE A 207 26.48 -0.81 9.59
CA ILE A 207 25.28 -0.35 8.89
C ILE A 207 24.09 -0.77 9.74
N ARG A 208 23.22 0.19 10.06
CA ARG A 208 22.06 -0.01 10.95
C ARG A 208 20.87 0.80 10.48
N SER A 209 19.66 0.41 10.88
CA SER A 209 18.51 1.31 10.72
C SER A 209 18.67 2.53 11.63
N PRO A 210 18.22 3.73 11.20
CA PRO A 210 18.19 4.93 12.03
C PRO A 210 17.12 4.87 13.13
N ALA A 211 16.27 3.84 13.17
CA ALA A 211 15.24 3.69 14.19
C ALA A 211 15.83 3.49 15.60
N PRO A 212 15.24 4.10 16.65
CA PRO A 212 15.77 4.08 18.03
C PRO A 212 15.87 2.69 18.67
N TYR A 213 15.16 1.70 18.13
CA TYR A 213 15.17 0.31 18.61
C TYR A 213 15.40 -0.69 17.45
N SER A 214 16.28 -0.34 16.52
CA SER A 214 16.56 -1.21 15.36
C SER A 214 17.03 -2.60 15.81
N PRO A 215 16.37 -3.68 15.33
CA PRO A 215 16.73 -5.04 15.72
C PRO A 215 17.96 -5.59 14.98
N SER A 216 18.48 -4.88 13.97
CA SER A 216 19.50 -5.41 13.07
C SER A 216 20.65 -4.43 12.85
N ASN A 217 21.86 -4.92 13.10
CA ASN A 217 23.13 -4.26 12.84
C ASN A 217 24.02 -5.19 12.00
N VAL A 218 24.61 -4.66 10.93
CA VAL A 218 25.51 -5.44 10.08
C VAL A 218 26.85 -4.75 9.96
N THR A 219 27.92 -5.52 9.81
CA THR A 219 29.28 -5.00 9.59
C THR A 219 29.73 -5.34 8.18
N VAL A 220 30.36 -4.37 7.51
CA VAL A 220 30.99 -4.58 6.21
C VAL A 220 32.27 -5.38 6.40
N LEU A 221 32.35 -6.53 5.73
CA LEU A 221 33.47 -7.47 5.78
C LEU A 221 34.55 -7.10 4.75
N SER A 222 34.15 -6.95 3.49
CA SER A 222 35.08 -6.74 2.38
C SER A 222 34.41 -6.12 1.15
N LEU A 223 35.23 -5.57 0.26
CA LEU A 223 34.81 -5.21 -1.09
C LEU A 223 34.87 -6.45 -1.98
N VAL A 224 33.74 -6.82 -2.58
CA VAL A 224 33.65 -7.99 -3.49
C VAL A 224 33.93 -7.57 -4.91
N LYS A 225 33.25 -6.52 -5.40
CA LYS A 225 33.37 -6.07 -6.79
C LYS A 225 33.01 -4.60 -6.92
N THR A 226 33.59 -3.94 -7.91
CA THR A 226 33.26 -2.56 -8.25
C THR A 226 33.25 -2.42 -9.76
N LEU A 227 32.13 -1.92 -10.28
CA LEU A 227 32.02 -1.32 -11.60
C LEU A 227 31.95 0.20 -11.38
N PRO A 228 33.04 0.95 -11.62
CA PRO A 228 33.13 2.36 -11.27
C PRO A 228 31.92 3.16 -11.77
N TYR A 229 31.37 4.00 -10.89
CA TYR A 229 30.19 4.85 -11.12
C TYR A 229 28.86 4.13 -11.34
N ASN A 230 28.87 2.81 -11.50
CA ASN A 230 27.68 2.01 -11.75
C ASN A 230 27.24 1.24 -10.51
N VAL A 231 28.08 0.34 -10.00
CA VAL A 231 27.74 -0.51 -8.86
C VAL A 231 28.96 -0.92 -8.04
N THR A 232 28.83 -0.90 -6.72
CA THR A 232 29.75 -1.59 -5.80
C THR A 232 29.02 -2.71 -5.06
N ILE A 233 29.73 -3.81 -4.80
CA ILE A 233 29.22 -4.93 -4.02
C ILE A 233 30.12 -5.10 -2.80
N PHE A 234 29.53 -5.02 -1.62
CA PHE A 234 30.19 -5.25 -0.34
C PHE A 234 29.66 -6.54 0.30
N ALA A 235 30.55 -7.33 0.88
CA ALA A 235 30.14 -8.47 1.71
C ALA A 235 29.80 -7.96 3.13
N VAL A 236 28.70 -8.42 3.70
CA VAL A 236 28.28 -8.12 5.08
C VAL A 236 28.06 -9.40 5.89
N ASN A 237 28.08 -9.30 7.21
CA ASN A 237 28.08 -10.45 8.12
C ASN A 237 26.71 -11.02 8.51
N SER A 238 25.60 -10.42 8.09
CA SER A 238 24.23 -10.88 8.38
C SER A 238 23.22 -10.13 7.52
N LEU A 239 21.97 -10.58 7.52
CA LEU A 239 20.88 -9.85 6.87
C LEU A 239 20.49 -8.60 7.65
N LEU A 240 20.46 -7.47 6.95
CA LEU A 240 19.95 -6.21 7.44
C LEU A 240 18.42 -6.18 7.37
N ILE A 241 17.76 -6.15 8.53
CA ILE A 241 16.29 -6.17 8.65
C ILE A 241 15.77 -4.73 8.83
N PRO A 242 14.83 -4.26 7.98
CA PRO A 242 14.25 -2.93 8.13
C PRO A 242 13.36 -2.84 9.37
N TYR A 243 13.26 -1.64 9.93
CA TYR A 243 12.37 -1.39 11.06
C TYR A 243 10.91 -1.52 10.61
N GLY A 244 10.07 -2.13 11.46
CA GLY A 244 8.66 -2.32 11.14
C GLY A 244 8.40 -3.31 10.01
N LEU A 245 9.32 -4.23 9.70
CA LEU A 245 9.14 -5.22 8.63
C LEU A 245 7.82 -5.99 8.76
N ASP A 246 7.43 -6.38 9.97
CA ASP A 246 6.16 -7.09 10.21
C ASP A 246 4.92 -6.22 9.91
N LEU A 247 5.05 -4.91 10.08
CA LEU A 247 4.01 -3.92 9.74
C LEU A 247 3.97 -3.71 8.23
N MET A 248 5.13 -3.57 7.58
CA MET A 248 5.27 -3.37 6.12
C MET A 248 4.87 -4.62 5.31
N ALA A 249 5.12 -5.82 5.84
CA ALA A 249 4.73 -7.08 5.24
C ALA A 249 3.20 -7.25 5.11
N SER A 250 2.44 -6.47 5.87
CA SER A 250 0.99 -6.33 5.71
C SER A 250 0.60 -5.60 4.44
N GLU A 251 1.38 -4.59 4.06
CA GLU A 251 1.00 -3.57 3.08
C GLU A 251 1.25 -4.02 1.63
N THR A 252 1.84 -5.21 1.44
CA THR A 252 2.19 -5.78 0.12
C THR A 252 1.81 -7.22 -0.08
N ARG A 253 0.83 -7.72 0.67
CA ARG A 253 0.04 -8.78 0.06
C ARG A 253 -0.63 -8.16 -1.18
N PRO A 254 -0.78 -8.90 -2.30
CA PRO A 254 -1.79 -8.49 -3.27
C PRO A 254 -3.04 -8.16 -2.47
N ASN A 255 -3.83 -7.18 -2.90
CA ASN A 255 -5.22 -7.11 -2.48
C ASN A 255 -5.83 -8.45 -2.89
N ILE A 256 -5.64 -9.49 -2.07
CA ILE A 256 -6.59 -10.55 -1.92
C ILE A 256 -7.74 -9.73 -1.40
N VAL A 257 -8.59 -9.29 -2.32
CA VAL A 257 -9.94 -8.88 -1.99
C VAL A 257 -10.47 -10.13 -1.28
N LEU A 258 -10.30 -10.13 0.04
CA LEU A 258 -10.63 -11.25 0.87
C LEU A 258 -12.14 -11.20 0.91
N ASN A 259 -12.75 -11.98 0.03
CA ASN A 259 -14.18 -12.17 0.14
C ASN A 259 -14.40 -12.95 1.43
N ILE A 260 -14.71 -12.22 2.52
CA ILE A 260 -14.89 -12.76 3.87
C ILE A 260 -15.88 -13.92 3.83
N THR A 261 -16.99 -13.75 3.10
CA THR A 261 -18.00 -14.79 2.92
C THR A 261 -17.41 -16.05 2.27
N LYS A 262 -16.60 -15.90 1.22
CA LYS A 262 -15.93 -17.04 0.58
C LYS A 262 -14.93 -17.73 1.51
N ALA A 263 -14.14 -16.97 2.27
CA ALA A 263 -13.20 -17.53 3.23
C ALA A 263 -13.91 -18.37 4.30
N LEU A 264 -15.10 -17.93 4.74
CA LEU A 264 -15.94 -18.68 5.67
C LEU A 264 -16.51 -19.98 5.06
N ILE A 265 -16.96 -19.94 3.81
CA ILE A 265 -17.44 -21.13 3.11
C ILE A 265 -16.31 -22.15 2.91
N ASP A 266 -15.13 -21.68 2.51
CA ASP A 266 -13.94 -22.53 2.30
C ASP A 266 -13.40 -23.09 3.63
N GLY A 267 -13.59 -22.36 4.75
CA GLY A 267 -13.19 -22.78 6.10
C GLY A 267 -14.05 -23.90 6.71
N HIS A 268 -15.21 -24.20 6.11
CA HIS A 268 -16.19 -25.18 6.58
C HIS A 268 -16.78 -24.87 7.99
N ASN A 269 -18.05 -25.23 8.23
CA ASN A 269 -18.78 -24.99 9.50
C ASN A 269 -19.08 -23.50 9.84
N PHE A 270 -19.12 -22.60 8.85
CA PHE A 270 -19.50 -21.20 9.05
C PHE A 270 -20.64 -20.75 8.11
N ASN A 271 -21.45 -21.70 7.61
CA ASN A 271 -22.47 -21.44 6.59
C ASN A 271 -23.56 -20.48 7.10
N VAL A 272 -23.94 -20.60 8.38
CA VAL A 272 -24.96 -19.75 8.99
C VAL A 272 -24.45 -18.32 9.11
N ALA A 273 -23.22 -18.15 9.62
CA ALA A 273 -22.59 -16.83 9.75
C ALA A 273 -22.36 -16.18 8.38
N ALA A 274 -21.84 -16.92 7.40
CA ALA A 274 -21.65 -16.45 6.02
C ALA A 274 -22.98 -15.95 5.41
N SER A 275 -24.07 -16.68 5.63
CA SER A 275 -25.41 -16.29 5.14
C SER A 275 -25.94 -15.03 5.83
N MET A 276 -25.73 -14.88 7.14
CA MET A 276 -26.12 -13.68 7.88
C MET A 276 -25.34 -12.44 7.44
N LEU A 277 -24.03 -12.58 7.21
CA LEU A 277 -23.18 -11.51 6.70
C LEU A 277 -23.62 -11.06 5.31
N ALA A 278 -23.87 -12.00 4.40
CA ALA A 278 -24.35 -11.71 3.06
C ALA A 278 -25.73 -11.03 3.06
N ALA A 279 -26.67 -11.50 3.89
CA ALA A 279 -28.03 -10.97 3.94
C ALA A 279 -28.13 -9.59 4.61
N SER A 280 -27.20 -9.26 5.51
CA SER A 280 -27.21 -7.98 6.24
C SER A 280 -26.50 -6.85 5.50
N GLY A 281 -25.61 -7.15 4.56
CA GLY A 281 -24.85 -6.14 3.81
C GLY A 281 -23.82 -5.39 4.66
N VAL A 282 -23.44 -5.92 5.83
CA VAL A 282 -22.38 -5.32 6.67
C VAL A 282 -20.98 -5.67 6.17
N VAL A 283 -20.85 -6.63 5.25
CA VAL A 283 -19.56 -7.05 4.68
C VAL A 283 -18.86 -5.88 4.00
N GLN A 284 -19.59 -5.02 3.30
CA GLN A 284 -19.03 -3.83 2.67
C GLN A 284 -18.44 -2.86 3.68
N GLU A 285 -19.02 -2.76 4.88
CA GLU A 285 -18.47 -1.94 5.96
C GLU A 285 -17.20 -2.57 6.53
N PHE A 286 -17.17 -3.90 6.68
CA PHE A 286 -15.97 -4.61 7.14
C PHE A 286 -14.82 -4.46 6.15
N GLU A 287 -15.09 -4.67 4.86
CA GLU A 287 -14.11 -4.50 3.77
C GLU A 287 -13.60 -3.05 3.68
N ALA A 288 -14.44 -2.05 4.00
CA ALA A 288 -14.00 -0.65 4.03
C ALA A 288 -13.02 -0.36 5.19
N ASP A 289 -13.21 -0.99 6.35
CA ASP A 289 -12.35 -0.82 7.53
C ASP A 289 -11.01 -1.57 7.41
N GLU A 290 -10.86 -2.46 6.43
CA GLU A 290 -9.58 -3.12 6.12
C GLU A 290 -8.47 -2.14 5.70
N GLY A 291 -8.84 -0.97 5.16
CA GLY A 291 -7.90 0.07 4.71
C GLY A 291 -7.26 0.90 5.82
N GLY A 292 -7.67 0.69 7.08
CA GLY A 292 -7.16 1.40 8.26
C GLY A 292 -6.17 0.57 9.08
N ALA A 293 -6.46 0.39 10.37
CA ALA A 293 -5.66 -0.47 11.28
C ALA A 293 -5.92 -1.98 11.10
N GLY A 294 -6.72 -2.34 10.10
CA GLY A 294 -7.23 -3.69 9.86
C GLY A 294 -8.35 -4.09 10.83
N ILE A 295 -8.82 -5.33 10.68
CA ILE A 295 -9.95 -5.88 11.43
C ILE A 295 -9.67 -7.29 11.94
N THR A 296 -10.34 -7.66 13.03
CA THR A 296 -10.32 -9.03 13.57
C THR A 296 -11.75 -9.52 13.76
N LEU A 297 -12.15 -10.54 13.01
CA LEU A 297 -13.47 -11.14 13.05
C LEU A 297 -13.46 -12.40 13.93
N PHE A 298 -14.40 -12.46 14.87
CA PHE A 298 -14.71 -13.65 15.65
C PHE A 298 -16.01 -14.28 15.13
N VAL A 299 -15.89 -15.32 14.32
CA VAL A 299 -17.03 -15.90 13.61
C VAL A 299 -17.53 -17.16 14.33
N PRO A 300 -18.79 -17.19 14.79
CA PRO A 300 -19.33 -18.38 15.44
C PRO A 300 -19.44 -19.54 14.45
N VAL A 301 -19.05 -20.74 14.87
CA VAL A 301 -19.28 -21.97 14.09
C VAL A 301 -20.78 -22.28 14.00
N ASP A 302 -21.19 -23.07 13.02
CA ASP A 302 -22.60 -23.42 12.79
C ASP A 302 -23.26 -24.05 14.04
N ASP A 303 -22.55 -24.90 14.76
CA ASP A 303 -23.02 -25.49 16.03
C ASP A 303 -23.28 -24.45 17.12
N ALA A 304 -22.52 -23.34 17.13
CA ALA A 304 -22.72 -22.26 18.10
C ALA A 304 -24.09 -21.58 17.94
N PHE A 305 -24.67 -21.59 16.73
CA PHE A 305 -26.01 -21.09 16.49
C PHE A 305 -27.09 -22.10 16.92
N ALA A 306 -26.80 -23.39 16.85
CA ALA A 306 -27.69 -24.44 17.35
C ALA A 306 -27.78 -24.42 18.90
N ASP A 307 -26.68 -24.09 19.57
CA ASP A 307 -26.56 -24.03 21.03
C ASP A 307 -27.08 -22.73 21.67
N LEU A 308 -27.74 -21.87 20.89
CA LEU A 308 -28.29 -20.61 21.41
C LEU A 308 -29.41 -20.86 22.44
N PRO A 309 -29.42 -20.13 23.57
CA PRO A 309 -30.49 -20.23 24.55
C PRO A 309 -31.85 -19.88 23.92
N PRO A 310 -32.96 -20.56 24.27
CA PRO A 310 -34.29 -20.26 23.73
C PRO A 310 -34.77 -18.82 23.98
N SER A 311 -34.20 -18.15 24.99
CA SER A 311 -34.47 -16.74 25.30
C SER A 311 -33.78 -15.75 24.34
N VAL A 312 -32.88 -16.20 23.47
CA VAL A 312 -32.11 -15.39 22.53
C VAL A 312 -32.67 -15.58 21.13
N ALA A 313 -33.50 -14.64 20.68
CA ALA A 313 -34.11 -14.69 19.36
C ALA A 313 -33.38 -13.77 18.37
N LEU A 314 -32.18 -14.16 17.94
CA LEU A 314 -31.40 -13.40 16.93
C LEU A 314 -32.20 -13.13 15.65
N GLN A 315 -33.00 -14.11 15.23
CA GLN A 315 -33.80 -14.01 14.00
C GLN A 315 -34.96 -13.03 14.10
N SER A 316 -35.51 -12.79 15.30
CA SER A 316 -36.60 -11.83 15.50
C SER A 316 -36.11 -10.40 15.70
N LEU A 317 -34.79 -10.17 15.73
CA LEU A 317 -34.27 -8.82 15.85
C LEU A 317 -34.59 -7.98 14.61
N PRO A 318 -34.88 -6.69 14.78
CA PRO A 318 -34.88 -5.70 13.71
C PRO A 318 -33.55 -5.70 12.92
N ALA A 319 -33.60 -5.28 11.66
CA ALA A 319 -32.44 -5.33 10.76
C ALA A 319 -31.25 -4.47 11.27
N ASP A 320 -31.54 -3.29 11.82
CA ASP A 320 -30.58 -2.41 12.47
C ASP A 320 -29.87 -3.11 13.64
N LYS A 321 -30.62 -3.78 14.52
CA LYS A 321 -30.05 -4.52 15.64
C LYS A 321 -29.25 -5.74 15.20
N LYS A 322 -29.66 -6.42 14.13
CA LYS A 322 -28.89 -7.54 13.55
C LYS A 322 -27.53 -7.05 13.04
N GLY A 323 -27.49 -5.92 12.35
CA GLY A 323 -26.24 -5.29 11.91
C GLY A 323 -25.30 -4.98 13.08
N VAL A 324 -25.82 -4.40 14.16
CA VAL A 324 -25.03 -4.12 15.38
C VAL A 324 -24.47 -5.40 16.01
N VAL A 325 -25.28 -6.48 16.10
CA VAL A 325 -24.79 -7.77 16.61
C VAL A 325 -23.65 -8.33 15.74
N LEU A 326 -23.75 -8.21 14.41
CA LEU A 326 -22.68 -8.65 13.53
C LEU A 326 -21.42 -7.79 13.69
N LYS A 327 -21.55 -6.47 13.77
CA LYS A 327 -20.44 -5.54 14.05
C LYS A 327 -19.76 -5.79 15.40
N PHE A 328 -20.50 -6.27 16.39
CA PHE A 328 -19.95 -6.64 17.71
C PHE A 328 -19.02 -7.85 17.65
N HIS A 329 -19.07 -8.67 16.59
CA HIS A 329 -18.13 -9.76 16.40
C HIS A 329 -16.81 -9.32 15.77
N VAL A 330 -16.63 -8.03 15.49
CA VAL A 330 -15.48 -7.50 14.74
C VAL A 330 -14.76 -6.44 15.56
N LEU A 331 -13.45 -6.60 15.75
CA LEU A 331 -12.58 -5.56 16.31
C LEU A 331 -12.12 -4.58 15.24
N HIS A 332 -11.95 -3.32 15.62
CA HIS A 332 -11.48 -2.22 14.75
C HIS A 332 -9.94 -2.19 14.58
N SER A 333 -9.26 -3.33 14.76
CA SER A 333 -7.82 -3.47 14.56
C SER A 333 -7.48 -4.93 14.25
N TYR A 334 -6.42 -5.11 13.46
CA TYR A 334 -5.84 -6.43 13.22
C TYR A 334 -5.08 -6.92 14.47
N TYR A 335 -5.48 -8.09 14.97
CA TYR A 335 -4.80 -8.80 16.05
C TYR A 335 -4.53 -10.24 15.60
N PRO A 336 -3.26 -10.63 15.36
CA PRO A 336 -2.93 -12.02 15.11
C PRO A 336 -3.18 -12.86 16.36
N LEU A 337 -3.33 -14.17 16.19
CA LEU A 337 -3.65 -15.08 17.30
C LEU A 337 -2.67 -14.94 18.48
N GLY A 338 -1.37 -14.82 18.19
CA GLY A 338 -0.33 -14.65 19.21
C GLY A 338 -0.46 -13.37 20.05
N SER A 339 -0.99 -12.29 19.46
CA SER A 339 -1.24 -11.03 20.17
C SER A 339 -2.45 -11.14 21.08
N LEU A 340 -3.53 -11.81 20.62
CA LEU A 340 -4.71 -12.09 21.44
C LEU A 340 -4.37 -12.99 22.63
N GLU A 341 -3.42 -13.90 22.46
CA GLU A 341 -2.89 -14.77 23.49
C GLU A 341 -2.08 -14.05 24.58
N SER A 342 -1.56 -12.86 24.27
CA SER A 342 -0.70 -12.04 25.14
C SER A 342 -1.32 -10.68 25.46
N VAL A 343 -2.65 -10.59 25.39
CA VAL A 343 -3.35 -9.31 25.50
C VAL A 343 -3.16 -8.69 26.90
N VAL A 344 -2.66 -7.45 26.93
CA VAL A 344 -2.39 -6.71 28.17
C VAL A 344 -3.61 -5.90 28.62
N ASN A 345 -4.36 -5.34 27.65
CA ASN A 345 -5.65 -4.69 27.90
C ASN A 345 -6.79 -5.62 27.48
N PRO A 346 -7.56 -6.20 28.41
CA PRO A 346 -8.60 -7.16 28.07
C PRO A 346 -9.78 -6.53 27.32
N PHE A 347 -10.05 -5.23 27.49
CA PHE A 347 -11.20 -4.58 26.87
C PHE A 347 -10.85 -4.03 25.48
N GLN A 348 -11.44 -4.65 24.46
CA GLN A 348 -11.21 -4.30 23.07
C GLN A 348 -12.46 -3.69 22.44
N PRO A 349 -12.36 -2.51 21.79
CA PRO A 349 -13.48 -1.90 21.08
C PRO A 349 -13.84 -2.70 19.83
N THR A 350 -15.14 -2.80 19.55
CA THR A 350 -15.65 -3.45 18.34
C THR A 350 -16.11 -2.40 17.32
N LEU A 351 -16.42 -2.82 16.09
CA LEU A 351 -17.07 -1.94 15.12
C LEU A 351 -18.45 -1.45 15.61
N ALA A 352 -19.11 -2.19 16.50
CA ALA A 352 -20.33 -1.71 17.13
C ALA A 352 -20.07 -0.58 18.14
N THR A 353 -18.89 -0.54 18.79
CA THR A 353 -18.50 0.54 19.70
C THR A 353 -18.41 1.88 18.97
N GLU A 354 -17.90 1.90 17.74
CA GLU A 354 -17.82 3.12 16.93
C GLU A 354 -19.21 3.69 16.62
N ALA A 355 -20.13 2.83 16.19
CA ALA A 355 -21.48 3.23 15.84
C ALA A 355 -22.33 3.66 17.04
N MET A 356 -22.09 3.08 18.22
CA MET A 356 -22.96 3.21 19.40
C MET A 356 -22.39 4.09 20.51
N GLY A 357 -21.09 4.40 20.47
CA GLY A 357 -20.41 5.28 21.41
C GLY A 357 -19.40 4.56 22.31
N ALA A 358 -18.37 5.33 22.72
CA ALA A 358 -17.26 4.83 23.53
C ALA A 358 -17.72 4.18 24.85
N GLY A 359 -17.10 3.05 25.21
CA GLY A 359 -17.40 2.31 26.45
C GLY A 359 -18.59 1.35 26.38
N SER A 360 -19.26 1.25 25.23
CA SER A 360 -20.30 0.25 24.96
C SER A 360 -19.86 -0.75 23.90
N PHE A 361 -20.45 -1.94 23.88
CA PHE A 361 -20.17 -2.98 22.87
C PHE A 361 -18.69 -3.40 22.79
N THR A 362 -17.97 -3.42 23.92
CA THR A 362 -16.58 -3.90 23.99
C THR A 362 -16.49 -5.39 24.28
N LEU A 363 -15.48 -6.08 23.77
CA LEU A 363 -15.17 -7.48 24.10
C LEU A 363 -14.13 -7.55 25.23
N ASN A 364 -14.30 -8.50 26.15
CA ASN A 364 -13.27 -8.84 27.13
C ASN A 364 -12.52 -10.09 26.65
N ILE A 365 -11.26 -9.91 26.25
CA ILE A 365 -10.40 -10.97 25.74
C ILE A 365 -9.37 -11.34 26.79
N SER A 366 -9.21 -12.64 27.04
CA SER A 366 -8.30 -13.18 28.04
C SER A 366 -7.77 -14.55 27.61
N ARG A 367 -6.74 -15.04 28.31
CA ARG A 367 -6.23 -16.40 28.11
C ARG A 367 -6.81 -17.34 29.16
N VAL A 368 -7.49 -18.39 28.73
CA VAL A 368 -8.03 -19.44 29.62
C VAL A 368 -7.59 -20.80 29.10
N ASN A 369 -6.95 -21.61 29.95
CA ASN A 369 -6.49 -22.97 29.62
C ASN A 369 -5.62 -23.05 28.36
N GLY A 370 -4.78 -22.04 28.12
CA GLY A 370 -3.89 -22.00 26.97
C GLY A 370 -4.52 -21.49 25.67
N SER A 371 -5.84 -21.21 25.64
CA SER A 371 -6.56 -20.68 24.47
C SER A 371 -7.14 -19.27 24.75
N VAL A 372 -7.46 -18.55 23.68
CA VAL A 372 -8.11 -17.23 23.73
C VAL A 372 -9.58 -17.41 24.09
N ALA A 373 -10.00 -16.76 25.18
CA ALA A 373 -11.37 -16.70 25.66
C ALA A 373 -11.93 -15.29 25.54
N ILE A 374 -13.17 -15.21 25.06
CA ILE A 374 -13.89 -13.96 24.81
C ILE A 374 -15.13 -13.95 25.68
N ASN A 375 -15.20 -12.98 26.59
CA ASN A 375 -16.29 -12.81 27.53
C ASN A 375 -17.10 -11.56 27.16
N THR A 376 -18.42 -11.71 26.99
CA THR A 376 -19.34 -10.60 26.68
C THR A 376 -20.13 -10.13 27.91
N GLY A 377 -19.91 -10.75 29.07
CA GLY A 377 -20.73 -10.61 30.27
C GLY A 377 -22.03 -11.44 30.25
N ILE A 378 -22.39 -12.02 29.11
CA ILE A 378 -23.52 -12.95 28.95
C ILE A 378 -23.01 -14.35 28.61
N VAL A 379 -22.06 -14.43 27.67
CA VAL A 379 -21.46 -15.68 27.21
C VAL A 379 -19.95 -15.62 27.33
N GLN A 380 -19.34 -16.78 27.51
CA GLN A 380 -17.91 -16.99 27.37
C GLN A 380 -17.68 -17.93 26.19
N ALA A 381 -17.07 -17.41 25.13
CA ALA A 381 -16.66 -18.13 23.95
C ALA A 381 -15.15 -18.41 24.00
N SER A 382 -14.70 -19.40 23.25
CA SER A 382 -13.29 -19.71 23.03
C SER A 382 -13.00 -19.74 21.54
N VAL A 383 -11.79 -19.34 21.14
CA VAL A 383 -11.32 -19.53 19.76
C VAL A 383 -11.14 -21.02 19.51
N THR A 384 -11.78 -21.53 18.47
CA THR A 384 -11.77 -22.96 18.09
C THR A 384 -10.80 -23.25 16.95
N GLN A 385 -10.67 -22.32 16.00
CA GLN A 385 -9.80 -22.46 14.83
C GLN A 385 -9.45 -21.11 14.22
N THR A 386 -8.36 -21.07 13.46
CA THR A 386 -7.98 -19.92 12.62
C THR A 386 -8.45 -20.17 11.19
N VAL A 387 -9.39 -19.34 10.70
CA VAL A 387 -9.90 -19.42 9.32
C VAL A 387 -8.98 -18.64 8.39
N PHE A 388 -8.57 -17.46 8.84
CA PHE A 388 -7.64 -16.58 8.13
C PHE A 388 -6.88 -15.75 9.17
N ASP A 389 -5.59 -15.55 9.01
CA ASP A 389 -4.81 -14.67 9.92
C ASP A 389 -3.67 -14.04 9.13
N GLN A 390 -3.98 -12.91 8.51
CA GLN A 390 -3.03 -12.15 7.70
C GLN A 390 -3.43 -10.66 7.72
N ASN A 391 -2.59 -9.79 8.29
CA ASN A 391 -2.78 -8.34 8.28
C ASN A 391 -3.15 -7.85 6.84
N PRO A 392 -4.24 -7.07 6.63
CA PRO A 392 -5.07 -6.39 7.63
C PRO A 392 -6.23 -7.19 8.25
N VAL A 393 -6.43 -8.47 7.92
CA VAL A 393 -7.59 -9.23 8.39
C VAL A 393 -7.21 -10.48 9.17
N ALA A 394 -7.80 -10.65 10.34
CA ALA A 394 -7.85 -11.93 11.03
C ALA A 394 -9.31 -12.42 11.13
N ILE A 395 -9.53 -13.71 10.91
CA ILE A 395 -10.82 -14.40 11.04
C ILE A 395 -10.59 -15.65 11.88
N PHE A 396 -11.17 -15.65 13.08
CA PHE A 396 -11.11 -16.76 14.02
C PHE A 396 -12.49 -17.36 14.23
N GLY A 397 -12.57 -18.69 14.16
CA GLY A 397 -13.76 -19.43 14.57
C GLY A 397 -13.92 -19.39 16.07
N VAL A 398 -15.15 -19.20 16.58
CA VAL A 398 -15.46 -19.20 18.01
C VAL A 398 -16.58 -20.16 18.37
N SER A 399 -16.53 -20.69 19.60
CA SER A 399 -17.44 -21.73 20.09
C SER A 399 -18.85 -21.27 20.45
N LYS A 400 -19.08 -19.95 20.58
CA LYS A 400 -20.41 -19.38 20.92
C LYS A 400 -20.65 -18.10 20.12
N VAL A 401 -21.91 -17.82 19.82
CA VAL A 401 -22.32 -16.51 19.29
C VAL A 401 -22.11 -15.45 20.37
N LEU A 402 -21.37 -14.39 20.05
CA LEU A 402 -21.08 -13.29 20.98
C LEU A 402 -22.34 -12.42 21.12
N LEU A 403 -22.84 -12.30 22.34
CA LEU A 403 -24.07 -11.57 22.63
C LEU A 403 -23.75 -10.24 23.34
N PRO A 404 -24.00 -9.08 22.70
CA PRO A 404 -23.87 -7.78 23.33
C PRO A 404 -24.79 -7.64 24.54
N ARG A 405 -24.27 -7.16 25.66
CA ARG A 405 -25.04 -6.99 26.89
C ARG A 405 -26.09 -5.89 26.78
N GLU A 406 -25.87 -4.93 25.90
CA GLU A 406 -26.75 -3.80 25.61
C GLU A 406 -28.03 -4.24 24.89
N ILE A 407 -27.99 -5.37 24.16
CA ILE A 407 -29.13 -5.90 23.41
C ILE A 407 -29.78 -7.07 24.15
N PHE A 408 -28.98 -7.95 24.75
CA PHE A 408 -29.43 -9.21 25.35
C PHE A 408 -29.34 -9.24 26.87
N GLY A 409 -28.80 -8.21 27.50
CA GLY A 409 -28.74 -8.11 28.95
C GLY A 409 -30.14 -7.94 29.51
N ARG A 410 -30.47 -8.72 30.55
CA ARG A 410 -31.67 -8.47 31.34
C ARG A 410 -31.46 -7.17 32.11
N ASN A 411 -32.17 -6.11 31.74
CA ASN A 411 -32.41 -5.01 32.68
C ASN A 411 -33.29 -5.57 33.81
N PRO A 412 -32.85 -5.56 35.09
CA PRO A 412 -33.80 -5.54 36.17
C PRO A 412 -34.43 -4.15 36.13
N THR A 413 -35.58 -4.02 35.45
CA THR A 413 -36.64 -2.98 35.62
C THR A 413 -37.37 -2.81 34.29
N VAL A 414 -38.41 -3.61 34.05
CA VAL A 414 -39.76 -3.17 33.62
C VAL A 414 -40.73 -4.28 33.99
N THR A 415 -41.14 -4.32 35.24
CA THR A 415 -42.47 -4.78 35.70
C THR A 415 -42.63 -4.34 37.15
N ALA A 416 -42.45 -3.04 37.40
CA ALA A 416 -43.20 -2.42 38.47
C ALA A 416 -44.65 -2.38 37.97
N LYS A 417 -45.42 -3.36 38.42
CA LYS A 417 -46.88 -3.35 38.39
C LYS A 417 -47.36 -2.00 38.94
N PRO A 418 -48.41 -1.36 38.40
CA PRO A 418 -48.91 -0.12 38.95
C PRO A 418 -49.38 -0.37 40.38
N ILE A 419 -48.73 0.25 41.37
CA ILE A 419 -49.31 0.38 42.70
C ILE A 419 -50.06 1.70 42.69
N GLU A 420 -51.34 1.57 42.42
CA GLU A 420 -52.36 2.57 42.66
C GLU A 420 -52.55 2.70 44.18
N GLY A 421 -52.45 3.93 44.71
CA GLY A 421 -52.94 4.29 46.04
C GLY A 421 -51.90 4.77 47.06
N ALA A 422 -51.59 6.07 47.05
CA ALA A 422 -51.84 6.99 48.18
C ALA A 422 -51.30 8.42 47.87
N PRO A 423 -52.04 9.51 48.21
CA PRO A 423 -51.75 10.91 47.82
C PRO A 423 -51.17 11.76 49.01
N PRO A 424 -51.00 13.11 48.92
CA PRO A 424 -49.74 13.85 49.11
C PRO A 424 -49.63 14.61 50.46
N PRO A 425 -48.50 15.29 50.73
CA PRO A 425 -48.51 16.76 50.95
C PRO A 425 -47.20 17.44 50.47
N ASP A 426 -46.99 18.75 50.36
CA ASP A 426 -47.79 19.98 50.22
C ASP A 426 -46.79 21.04 49.73
N GLU A 427 -47.32 22.15 49.22
CA GLU A 427 -46.64 23.34 48.68
C GLU A 427 -45.59 23.96 49.63
N ASP A 428 -44.46 24.41 49.08
CA ASP A 428 -44.03 25.81 49.22
C ASP A 428 -42.77 26.12 48.40
N ALA A 429 -42.75 27.32 47.84
CA ALA A 429 -41.88 27.77 46.78
C ALA A 429 -40.80 28.76 47.25
N LEU A 430 -39.82 28.95 46.35
CA LEU A 430 -38.97 30.12 46.09
C LEU A 430 -37.59 30.26 46.79
N SER A 431 -36.63 30.59 45.91
CA SER A 431 -35.25 31.05 46.12
C SER A 431 -35.11 32.28 47.02
N PRO A 432 -33.87 32.64 47.40
CA PRO A 432 -33.51 34.04 47.59
C PRO A 432 -32.33 34.48 46.71
N GLU A 433 -32.53 35.62 46.07
CA GLU A 433 -31.54 36.52 45.47
C GLU A 433 -31.61 37.83 46.27
N ASN A 434 -30.49 38.37 46.78
CA ASN A 434 -30.13 39.79 46.63
C ASN A 434 -28.70 40.12 47.13
N SER A 435 -28.04 41.02 46.38
CA SER A 435 -26.69 41.60 46.53
C SER A 435 -26.66 42.82 47.50
N PRO A 436 -25.50 43.48 47.75
CA PRO A 436 -24.98 44.59 46.89
C PRO A 436 -23.42 44.62 46.82
N GLY A 437 -22.65 45.36 46.01
CA GLY A 437 -22.83 46.47 45.07
C GLY A 437 -21.61 47.43 45.13
N LEU A 438 -20.93 47.66 43.99
CA LEU A 438 -20.07 48.80 43.56
C LEU A 438 -18.75 49.16 44.29
N ASP A 439 -17.60 49.06 43.58
CA ASP A 439 -16.88 50.16 42.88
C ASP A 439 -15.40 49.83 42.57
N GLY A 440 -14.89 50.20 41.38
CA GLY A 440 -13.43 50.43 41.20
C GLY A 440 -12.66 49.97 39.95
N GLN A 441 -13.13 50.31 38.74
CA GLN A 441 -12.35 50.70 37.54
C GLN A 441 -11.43 49.71 36.75
N PRO A 442 -11.41 49.77 35.38
CA PRO A 442 -10.84 48.73 34.52
C PRO A 442 -9.46 49.11 33.96
N SER A 443 -8.62 48.09 33.76
CA SER A 443 -7.44 48.21 32.91
C SER A 443 -7.75 47.56 31.57
N HIS A 444 -7.98 48.41 30.56
CA HIS A 444 -7.69 48.10 29.17
C HIS A 444 -6.32 47.40 29.06
N LEU A 445 -6.16 46.50 28.10
CA LEU A 445 -5.23 46.69 26.99
C LEU A 445 -5.32 45.51 26.01
N SER A 446 -5.58 45.90 24.76
CA SER A 446 -5.59 45.09 23.56
C SER A 446 -4.22 44.50 23.22
N SER A 447 -4.24 43.55 22.30
CA SER A 447 -3.12 42.86 21.65
C SER A 447 -1.92 43.75 21.30
N PRO A 448 -0.67 43.23 21.38
CA PRO A 448 0.47 43.87 20.74
C PRO A 448 0.63 43.45 19.26
N PRO A 449 1.27 44.30 18.44
CA PRO A 449 1.11 44.34 17.00
C PRO A 449 2.29 43.73 16.23
N GLY A 450 2.09 43.58 14.92
CA GLY A 450 3.10 43.13 13.97
C GLY A 450 4.36 43.99 13.94
N PHE A 451 5.48 43.32 13.70
CA PHE A 451 6.73 43.94 13.30
C PHE A 451 6.83 43.86 11.78
N ARG A 452 6.50 44.98 11.13
CA ARG A 452 7.01 45.34 9.80
C ARG A 452 8.33 46.04 10.05
N GLU A 453 9.41 45.54 9.47
CA GLU A 453 10.59 46.35 9.23
C GLU A 453 10.89 46.30 7.74
N ASP A 454 10.65 47.45 7.10
CA ASP A 454 11.06 47.76 5.75
C ASP A 454 12.59 47.89 5.70
N VAL A 455 13.24 47.16 4.80
CA VAL A 455 14.56 47.54 4.30
C VAL A 455 14.47 47.72 2.79
N ARG A 456 14.68 48.97 2.38
CA ARG A 456 14.87 49.42 1.00
C ARG A 456 16.01 48.65 0.30
N SER A 457 15.68 48.11 -0.87
CA SER A 457 16.42 48.19 -2.14
C SER A 457 17.93 48.47 -2.08
N HIS A 458 18.73 47.53 -2.59
CA HIS A 458 19.84 47.84 -3.51
C HIS A 458 19.88 46.78 -4.63
N GLY A 459 19.80 47.27 -5.87
CA GLY A 459 19.87 46.45 -7.08
C GLY A 459 21.29 45.96 -7.39
N GLY A 460 21.34 44.79 -8.01
CA GLY A 460 22.53 44.21 -8.63
C GLY A 460 22.06 43.05 -9.50
N GLY A 461 21.96 43.30 -10.81
CA GLY A 461 21.37 42.37 -11.75
C GLY A 461 22.23 41.14 -12.02
N ILE A 462 21.56 40.02 -12.32
CA ILE A 462 22.07 38.98 -13.21
C ILE A 462 20.86 38.50 -14.03
N GLY A 463 20.64 39.14 -15.17
CA GLY A 463 19.78 38.60 -16.21
C GLY A 463 20.55 37.56 -17.00
N LEU A 464 20.12 36.29 -16.93
CA LEU A 464 20.18 35.29 -18.00
C LEU A 464 19.64 33.96 -17.45
N SER A 465 18.40 33.59 -17.79
CA SER A 465 17.97 32.17 -17.81
C SER A 465 16.51 31.93 -18.24
N PHE A 466 15.70 32.96 -18.47
CA PHE A 466 14.31 32.75 -18.91
C PHE A 466 14.12 32.58 -20.42
N ALA A 467 15.17 32.75 -21.23
CA ALA A 467 15.10 32.57 -22.69
C ALA A 467 15.30 31.12 -23.16
N VAL A 468 15.80 30.22 -22.31
CA VAL A 468 16.09 28.83 -22.70
C VAL A 468 14.88 27.91 -22.51
N VAL A 469 14.00 28.22 -21.57
CA VAL A 469 12.82 27.38 -21.26
C VAL A 469 11.71 27.50 -22.31
N PHE A 470 11.56 28.66 -22.95
CA PHE A 470 10.57 28.84 -24.03
C PHE A 470 11.01 28.28 -25.39
N CYS A 471 12.31 28.05 -25.60
CA CYS A 471 12.83 27.49 -26.85
C CYS A 471 12.61 25.97 -26.95
N CYS A 472 12.54 25.28 -25.81
CA CYS A 472 12.34 23.82 -25.76
C CYS A 472 10.88 23.38 -25.94
N ILE A 473 9.90 24.26 -25.67
CA ILE A 473 8.48 23.93 -25.82
C ILE A 473 8.00 24.14 -27.28
N GLY A 474 8.59 25.08 -28.01
CA GLY A 474 8.24 25.35 -29.41
C GLY A 474 8.65 24.27 -30.41
N LEU A 475 9.70 23.50 -30.12
CA LEU A 475 10.21 22.43 -31.01
C LEU A 475 9.52 21.08 -30.81
N TYR A 476 8.72 20.91 -29.75
CA TYR A 476 7.97 19.67 -29.49
C TYR A 476 6.58 19.64 -30.14
N LEU A 477 6.12 20.76 -30.72
CA LEU A 477 4.80 20.88 -31.34
C LEU A 477 4.82 20.91 -32.88
N VAL A 478 5.98 20.72 -33.52
CA VAL A 478 6.12 20.72 -35.00
C VAL A 478 6.92 19.51 -35.51
N VAL A 479 6.63 18.32 -34.98
CA VAL A 479 6.98 17.03 -35.61
C VAL A 479 5.77 16.13 -35.64
#